data_AF-A0A1M3HLC2-F1
#
_entry.id   AF-A0A1M3HLC2-F1
#
_cell.length_a   1.000
_cell.length_b   1.000
_cell.length_c   1.000
_cell.angle_alpha   90.00
_cell.angle_beta   90.00
_cell.angle_gamma   90.00
#
_symmetry.space_group_name_H-M   'P 1'
#
loop_
_entity.id
_entity.type
_entity.pdbx_description
1 polymer ?
#
loop_
_entity_poly.entity_id
_entity_poly.type
_entity_poly.pdbx_seq_one_letter_code
_entity_poly.pdbx_strand_id
1 'polypeptide(L)' 'MNNLPLTSLFLRYGGAQKSTFEMNSEELKQAAQSILRRAKEMAFSKGLPIYFHKDGNLMAEFPDGRIEVVKKD' A
#
# COMPACT_ATOMS: atom_id res chain seq x y z
N MET A 1 1.99 -15.23 23.17
CA MET A 1 1.95 -15.32 21.70
C MET A 1 0.96 -14.28 21.21
N ASN A 2 1.44 -13.14 20.71
CA ASN A 2 0.58 -12.01 20.32
C ASN A 2 0.24 -12.13 18.83
N ASN A 3 -0.94 -12.70 18.54
CA ASN A 3 -1.51 -12.73 17.20
C ASN A 3 -2.09 -11.36 16.87
N LEU A 4 -1.31 -10.49 16.23
CA LEU A 4 -1.84 -9.29 15.60
C LEU A 4 -2.63 -9.72 14.34
N PRO A 5 -3.90 -9.31 14.19
CA PRO A 5 -4.65 -9.63 12.99
C PRO A 5 -4.00 -8.90 11.80
N LEU A 6 -3.49 -9.67 10.83
CA LEU A 6 -3.05 -9.21 9.51
C LEU A 6 -4.27 -8.69 8.74
N THR A 7 -4.74 -7.51 9.13
CA THR A 7 -5.90 -6.88 8.49
C THR A 7 -5.39 -6.28 7.20
N SER A 8 -5.48 -7.04 6.10
CA SER A 8 -5.09 -6.57 4.77
C SER A 8 -5.88 -5.32 4.39
N LEU A 9 -5.18 -4.21 4.15
CA LEU A 9 -5.78 -2.96 3.70
C LEU A 9 -6.05 -3.05 2.19
N PHE A 10 -7.30 -3.31 1.81
CA PHE A 10 -7.71 -3.29 0.41
C PHE A 10 -7.85 -1.83 -0.06
N LEU A 11 -7.00 -1.41 -0.99
CA LEU A 11 -7.06 -0.08 -1.63
C LEU A 11 -8.32 0.02 -2.49
N ARG A 12 -9.34 0.75 -2.01
CA ARG A 12 -10.54 1.05 -2.80
C ARG A 12 -10.35 2.35 -3.56
N TYR A 13 -10.67 2.37 -4.85
CA TYR A 13 -10.63 3.54 -5.73
C TYR A 13 -11.67 4.64 -5.41
N GLY A 14 -12.24 4.66 -4.19
CA GLY A 14 -13.34 5.55 -3.82
C GLY A 14 -12.99 7.04 -3.69
N GLY A 15 -11.73 7.43 -3.93
CA GLY A 15 -11.27 8.83 -3.82
C GLY A 15 -11.02 9.54 -5.14
N ALA A 16 -11.41 8.93 -6.28
CA ALA A 16 -11.22 9.49 -7.62
C ALA A 16 -12.29 10.55 -7.95
N GLN A 17 -11.88 11.67 -8.55
CA GLN A 17 -12.79 12.75 -8.99
C GLN A 17 -13.58 12.41 -10.27
N LYS A 18 -13.19 11.35 -10.98
CA LYS A 18 -13.81 10.85 -12.20
C LYS A 18 -14.06 9.35 -12.11
N SER A 19 -14.98 8.85 -12.91
CA SER A 19 -15.18 7.41 -13.08
C SER A 19 -13.95 6.76 -13.72
N THR A 20 -13.59 5.55 -13.29
CA THR A 20 -12.47 4.79 -13.90
C THR A 20 -12.70 4.49 -15.38
N PHE A 21 -13.96 4.47 -15.83
CA PHE A 21 -14.33 4.26 -17.23
C PHE A 21 -14.10 5.50 -18.11
N GLU A 22 -13.89 6.66 -17.51
CA GLU A 22 -13.70 7.94 -18.19
C GLU A 22 -12.24 8.44 -18.11
N MET A 23 -11.39 7.71 -17.38
CA MET A 23 -9.98 8.04 -17.22
C MET A 23 -9.13 7.45 -18.33
N ASN A 24 -8.22 8.25 -18.87
CA ASN A 24 -7.15 7.74 -19.72
C ASN A 24 -6.07 7.02 -18.88
N SER A 25 -5.09 6.39 -19.54
CA SER A 25 -4.03 5.63 -18.88
C SER A 25 -3.19 6.44 -17.89
N GLU A 26 -2.92 7.71 -18.18
CA GLU A 26 -2.16 8.59 -17.28
C GLU A 26 -2.99 9.01 -16.07
N GLU A 27 -4.28 9.33 -16.27
CA GLU A 27 -5.20 9.66 -15.18
C GLU A 27 -5.38 8.47 -14.22
N LEU A 28 -5.49 7.24 -14.75
CA LEU A 28 -5.53 6.03 -13.95
C LEU A 28 -4.26 5.85 -13.12
N LYS A 29 -3.09 6.09 -13.73
CA LYS A 29 -1.79 5.99 -13.05
C LYS A 29 -1.65 7.02 -11.93
N GLN A 30 -2.06 8.26 -12.17
CA GLN A 30 -2.07 9.31 -11.15
C GLN A 30 -3.04 9.00 -10.01
N ALA A 31 -4.24 8.50 -10.33
CA ALA A 31 -5.21 8.08 -9.32
C ALA A 31 -4.66 6.94 -8.45
N ALA A 32 -4.06 5.91 -9.08
CA ALA A 32 -3.44 4.80 -8.38
C ALA A 32 -2.28 5.26 -7.47
N GLN A 33 -1.41 6.15 -7.95
CA GLN A 33 -0.32 6.73 -7.16
C GLN A 33 -0.84 7.54 -5.96
N SER A 34 -1.90 8.33 -6.16
CA SER A 34 -2.52 9.13 -5.09
C SER A 34 -3.15 8.25 -4.00
N ILE A 35 -3.83 7.17 -4.40
CA ILE A 35 -4.40 6.18 -3.46
C ILE A 35 -3.30 5.45 -2.70
N LEU A 36 -2.26 5.00 -3.41
CA LEU A 36 -1.11 4.33 -2.79
C LEU A 36 -0.46 5.24 -1.74
N ARG A 37 -0.21 6.52 -2.09
CA ARG A 37 0.36 7.51 -1.16
C ARG A 37 -0.49 7.67 0.09
N ARG A 38 -1.81 7.87 -0.05
CA ARG A 38 -2.72 8.03 1.09
C ARG A 38 -2.75 6.80 1.99
N ALA A 39 -2.73 5.61 1.41
CA ALA A 39 -2.66 4.37 2.18
C ALA A 39 -1.33 4.19 2.90
N LYS A 40 -0.22 4.59 2.26
CA LYS A 40 1.09 4.69 2.92
C LYS A 40 1.05 5.61 4.13
N GLU A 41 0.57 6.83 3.92
CA GLU A 41 0.45 7.84 4.99
C GLU A 41 -0.43 7.33 6.14
N MET A 42 -1.56 6.69 5.84
CA MET A 42 -2.46 6.15 6.87
C MET A 42 -1.87 4.95 7.63
N ALA A 43 -1.16 4.05 6.96
CA ALA A 43 -0.47 2.95 7.61
C ALA A 43 0.63 3.47 8.53
N PHE A 44 1.43 4.42 8.03
CA PHE A 44 2.54 5.01 8.77
C PHE A 44 2.08 5.85 9.96
N SER A 45 0.99 6.61 9.82
CA SER A 45 0.41 7.35 10.96
C SER A 45 -0.06 6.44 12.09
N LYS A 46 -0.31 5.16 11.81
CA LYS A 46 -0.73 4.15 12.79
C LYS A 46 0.43 3.27 13.28
N GLY A 47 1.67 3.55 12.85
CA GLY A 47 2.83 2.73 13.18
C GLY A 47 2.84 1.36 12.49
N LEU A 48 2.04 1.17 11.43
CA LEU A 48 1.91 -0.11 10.74
C LEU A 48 2.89 -0.19 9.56
N PRO A 49 3.56 -1.34 9.36
CA PRO A 49 4.40 -1.55 8.19
C PRO A 49 3.56 -1.84 6.94
N ILE A 50 4.15 -1.60 5.77
CA ILE A 50 3.60 -1.95 4.47
C ILE A 50 4.33 -3.14 3.89
N TYR A 51 3.57 -4.18 3.59
CA TYR A 51 4.08 -5.41 2.99
C TYR A 51 4.01 -5.34 1.46
N PHE A 52 5.09 -5.72 0.79
CA PHE A 52 5.15 -5.79 -0.66
C PHE A 52 6.12 -6.89 -1.12
N HIS A 53 5.92 -7.43 -2.33
CA HIS A 53 6.84 -8.41 -2.90
C HIS A 53 7.89 -7.71 -3.75
N LYS A 54 9.16 -8.08 -3.56
CA LYS A 54 10.28 -7.63 -4.39
C LYS A 54 11.28 -8.76 -4.55
N ASP A 55 11.66 -9.07 -5.80
CA ASP A 55 12.64 -10.11 -6.13
C ASP A 55 12.29 -11.49 -5.53
N GLY A 56 11.00 -11.85 -5.50
CA GLY A 56 10.51 -13.09 -4.90
C GLY A 56 10.48 -13.10 -3.37
N ASN A 57 10.78 -11.99 -2.71
CA ASN A 57 10.77 -11.88 -1.25
C ASN A 57 9.61 -11.00 -0.78
N LEU A 58 8.98 -11.37 0.33
CA LEU A 58 8.05 -10.52 1.05
C LEU A 58 8.85 -9.53 1.91
N MET A 59 8.69 -8.25 1.62
CA MET A 59 9.36 -7.12 2.27
C MET A 59 8.35 -6.36 3.13
N ALA A 60 8.80 -5.76 4.24
CA ALA A 60 8.04 -4.82 5.06
C ALA A 60 8.77 -3.46 5.10
N GLU A 61 8.09 -2.39 4.69
CA GLU A 61 8.55 -1.00 4.85
C GLU A 61 7.87 -0.37 6.07
N PHE A 62 8.66 0.12 7.01
CA PHE A 62 8.20 0.74 8.24
C PHE A 62 8.11 2.27 8.13
N PRO A 63 7.37 2.94 9.04
CA PRO A 63 7.22 4.41 9.02
C PRO A 63 8.54 5.18 9.15
N ASP A 64 9.55 4.57 9.77
CA ASP A 64 10.91 5.11 9.93
C ASP A 64 11.78 4.96 8.65
N GLY A 65 11.22 4.40 7.58
CA GLY A 65 11.90 4.15 6.32
C GLY A 65 12.72 2.85 6.29
N ARG A 66 12.74 2.09 7.38
CA ARG A 66 13.41 0.79 7.43
C ARG A 66 12.66 -0.23 6.58
N ILE A 67 13.41 -1.04 5.85
CA ILE A 67 12.87 -2.11 5.01
C ILE A 67 13.46 -3.44 5.48
N GLU A 68 12.61 -4.41 5.78
CA GLU A 68 13.01 -5.72 6.27
C GLU A 68 12.45 -6.84 5.37
N VAL A 69 13.23 -7.90 5.20
CA VAL A 69 12.77 -9.13 4.55
C VAL A 69 12.00 -9.95 5.59
N VAL A 70 10.71 -10.16 5.35
CA VAL A 70 9.80 -10.89 6.24
C VAL A 70 9.79 -12.37 5.90
N LYS A 71 9.88 -12.71 4.61
CA LYS A 71 9.90 -14.09 4.13
C LYS A 71 10.60 -14.16 2.77
N LYS A 72 11.40 -15.21 2.56
CA LYS A 72 11.86 -15.64 1.24
C LYS A 72 10.92 -16.74 0.77
N ASP A 73 10.31 -16.61 -0.40
CA ASP A 73 9.58 -17.73 -1.00
C ASP A 73 10.53 -18.76 -1.63
#